data_AF-V2X5V0-F1
#
_entry.id   AF-V2X5V0-F1
#
_cell.length_a   1.000
_cell.length_b   1.000
_cell.length_c   1.000
_cell.angle_alpha   90.00
_cell.angle_beta   90.00
_cell.angle_gamma   90.00
#
_symmetry.space_group_name_H-M   'P 1'
#
loop_
_entity.id
_entity.type
_entity.pdbx_description
1 polymer ?
#
loop_
_entity_poly.entity_id
_entity_poly.type
_entity_poly.pdbx_seq_one_letter_code
_entity_poly.pdbx_strand_id
1 'polypeptide(L)'
;MPQKYSLTNNDANSAIQALILVLQKLKYRFCLAGSAACYCYGSTVIPTTIDVAILSPNISEDTLKSRIVAKDPNFYLLLPSNPSEIYQTLFYWVTPNKDAGKRMYQPGRSYRPGRSYKVDFQFPQRMHIKAIPEDRIRNYNGHPLLPQIPLMMLQLQRWAKARTNAERAEELAKAIIEMLMVLKRKYPDIKLEEDGSWPHAAFISTGKRNVREFVKSYPDTRSQWVAIGL
;
A
#
# COMPACT_ATOMS: atom_id res chain seq x y z
N MET A 1 28.14 7.05 -11.31
CA MET A 1 26.81 6.38 -11.37
C MET A 1 25.73 7.44 -11.15
N PRO A 2 24.65 7.51 -11.94
CA PRO A 2 23.62 8.54 -11.74
C PRO A 2 22.89 8.32 -10.42
N GLN A 3 22.77 9.36 -9.59
CA GLN A 3 22.01 9.35 -8.34
C GLN A 3 20.60 8.79 -8.59
N LYS A 4 20.24 7.69 -7.90
CA LYS A 4 18.83 7.33 -7.71
C LYS A 4 18.22 8.50 -6.93
N TYR A 5 17.35 9.28 -7.56
CA TYR A 5 16.60 10.31 -6.85
C TYR A 5 15.79 9.63 -5.74
N SER A 6 16.08 9.95 -4.49
CA SER A 6 15.30 9.47 -3.35
C SER A 6 13.93 10.13 -3.35
N LEU A 7 12.89 9.33 -3.09
CA LEU A 7 11.54 9.84 -2.88
C LEU A 7 11.48 10.58 -1.54
N THR A 8 10.72 11.67 -1.49
CA THR A 8 10.53 12.48 -0.28
C THR A 8 9.11 12.36 0.27
N ASN A 9 8.90 12.82 1.52
CA ASN A 9 7.57 12.93 2.12
C ASN A 9 6.60 13.77 1.26
N ASN A 10 7.08 14.87 0.68
CA ASN A 10 6.26 15.72 -0.19
C ASN A 10 5.82 14.97 -1.45
N ASP A 11 6.70 14.12 -1.98
CA ASP A 11 6.38 13.29 -3.13
C ASP A 11 5.30 12.27 -2.80
N ALA A 12 5.43 11.60 -1.64
CA ALA A 12 4.44 10.62 -1.16
C ALA A 12 3.08 11.28 -0.98
N ASN A 13 3.04 12.41 -0.27
CA ASN A 13 1.83 13.19 -0.02
C ASN A 13 1.17 13.62 -1.34
N SER A 14 1.95 14.13 -2.29
CA SER A 14 1.41 14.58 -3.59
C SER A 14 0.79 13.43 -4.37
N ALA A 15 1.48 12.30 -4.44
CA ALA A 15 1.01 11.13 -5.17
C ALA A 15 -0.22 10.48 -4.53
N ILE A 16 -0.25 10.37 -3.19
CA ILE A 16 -1.40 9.88 -2.44
C ILE A 16 -2.61 10.79 -2.64
N GLN A 17 -2.43 12.11 -2.50
CA GLN A 17 -3.50 13.08 -2.66
C GLN A 17 -4.06 13.08 -4.08
N ALA A 18 -3.20 13.04 -5.10
CA ALA A 18 -3.63 12.96 -6.49
C ALA A 18 -4.47 11.70 -6.74
N LEU A 19 -4.03 10.54 -6.25
CA LEU A 19 -4.77 9.29 -6.41
C LEU A 19 -6.14 9.34 -5.71
N ILE A 20 -6.19 9.86 -4.49
CA ILE A 20 -7.45 10.05 -3.74
C ILE A 20 -8.42 10.91 -4.54
N LEU A 21 -7.97 12.07 -5.01
CA LEU A 21 -8.82 13.02 -5.75
C LEU A 21 -9.34 12.41 -7.05
N VAL A 22 -8.50 11.66 -7.78
CA VAL A 22 -8.92 11.00 -9.02
C VAL A 22 -9.96 9.91 -8.74
N LEU A 23 -9.71 9.04 -7.75
CA LEU A 23 -10.64 7.97 -7.40
C LEU A 23 -11.99 8.50 -6.89
N GLN A 24 -11.98 9.59 -6.11
CA GLN A 24 -13.19 10.30 -5.68
C GLN A 24 -13.95 10.88 -6.87
N LYS A 25 -13.27 11.55 -7.81
CA LYS A 25 -13.90 12.09 -9.04
C LYS A 25 -14.50 10.99 -9.92
N LEU A 26 -13.89 9.81 -9.93
CA LEU A 26 -14.39 8.63 -10.64
C LEU A 26 -15.47 7.87 -9.85
N LYS A 27 -15.83 8.34 -8.64
CA LYS A 27 -16.83 7.76 -7.74
C LYS A 27 -16.53 6.30 -7.34
N TYR A 28 -15.25 5.96 -7.25
CA TYR A 28 -14.85 4.65 -6.74
C TYR A 28 -14.87 4.64 -5.21
N ARG A 29 -15.25 3.48 -4.65
CA ARG A 29 -15.08 3.19 -3.24
C ARG A 29 -13.70 2.56 -3.04
N PHE A 30 -12.91 3.14 -2.15
CA PHE A 30 -11.54 2.69 -1.91
C PHE A 30 -11.05 3.06 -0.52
N CYS A 31 -9.94 2.44 -0.11
CA CYS A 31 -9.13 2.91 1.01
C CYS A 31 -7.65 2.62 0.74
N LEU A 32 -6.75 3.44 1.25
CA LEU A 32 -5.31 3.15 1.21
C LEU A 32 -5.01 1.91 2.07
N ALA A 33 -4.06 1.12 1.61
CA ALA A 33 -3.54 -0.05 2.29
C ALA A 33 -2.00 0.00 2.27
N GLY A 34 -1.37 -1.10 2.67
CA GLY A 34 0.08 -1.29 2.57
C GLY A 34 0.91 -0.18 3.22
N SER A 35 2.09 0.10 2.67
CA SER A 35 3.01 1.08 3.26
C SER A 35 2.48 2.51 3.21
N ALA A 36 1.66 2.84 2.20
CA ALA A 36 1.04 4.16 2.10
C ALA A 36 0.07 4.43 3.24
N ALA A 37 -0.76 3.45 3.62
CA ALA A 37 -1.62 3.59 4.79
C ALA A 37 -0.81 3.69 6.10
N CYS A 38 0.24 2.89 6.28
CA CYS A 38 1.12 3.00 7.45
C CYS A 38 1.73 4.40 7.58
N TYR A 39 2.21 4.95 6.45
CA TYR A 39 2.72 6.31 6.37
C TYR A 39 1.65 7.35 6.77
N CYS A 40 0.43 7.25 6.25
CA CYS A 40 -0.68 8.14 6.64
C CYS A 40 -1.05 8.03 8.14
N TYR A 41 -0.90 6.86 8.77
CA TYR A 41 -1.09 6.70 10.21
C TYR A 41 0.06 7.30 11.07
N GLY A 42 1.18 7.66 10.44
CA GLY A 42 2.29 8.37 11.07
C GLY A 42 3.60 7.57 11.14
N SER A 43 3.76 6.52 10.32
CA SER A 43 5.08 5.94 10.07
C SER A 43 5.96 6.94 9.32
N THR A 44 7.23 7.03 9.71
CA THR A 44 8.31 7.76 9.05
C THR A 44 8.91 7.02 7.86
N VAL A 45 8.59 5.73 7.68
CA VAL A 45 9.00 4.98 6.48
C VAL A 45 8.26 5.53 5.26
N ILE A 46 9.03 6.11 4.33
CA ILE A 46 8.49 6.58 3.06
C ILE A 46 8.03 5.38 2.22
N PRO A 47 6.77 5.34 1.75
CA PRO A 47 6.30 4.23 0.93
C PRO A 47 7.06 4.18 -0.40
N THR A 48 7.29 2.99 -0.94
CA THR A 48 7.81 2.84 -2.32
C THR A 48 6.69 2.62 -3.34
N THR A 49 5.54 2.14 -2.86
CA THR A 49 4.32 1.88 -3.62
C THR A 49 3.12 2.48 -2.90
N ILE A 50 2.17 3.01 -3.67
CA ILE A 50 0.86 3.42 -3.15
C ILE A 50 -0.08 2.25 -3.34
N ASP A 51 -0.23 1.46 -2.28
CA ASP A 51 -1.19 0.36 -2.23
C ASP A 51 -2.59 0.92 -1.93
N VAL A 52 -3.57 0.62 -2.80
CA VAL A 52 -4.96 1.03 -2.61
C VAL A 52 -5.90 -0.15 -2.76
N ALA A 53 -6.77 -0.36 -1.77
CA ALA A 53 -7.83 -1.35 -1.83
C ALA A 53 -9.04 -0.77 -2.57
N ILE A 54 -9.44 -1.40 -3.67
CA ILE A 54 -10.63 -1.02 -4.45
C ILE A 54 -11.81 -1.88 -4.01
N LEU A 55 -12.86 -1.20 -3.53
CA LEU A 55 -14.05 -1.83 -2.94
C LEU A 55 -15.25 -1.84 -3.90
N SER A 56 -15.14 -1.11 -5.01
CA SER A 56 -16.16 -1.12 -6.06
C SER A 56 -16.16 -2.48 -6.78
N PRO A 57 -17.32 -3.17 -6.87
CA PRO A 57 -17.41 -4.44 -7.56
C PRO A 57 -17.24 -4.28 -9.08
N ASN A 58 -16.87 -5.36 -9.76
CA ASN A 58 -16.95 -5.53 -11.21
C ASN A 58 -16.10 -4.56 -12.06
N ILE A 59 -15.03 -4.00 -11.50
CA ILE A 59 -14.05 -3.23 -12.29
C ILE A 59 -12.77 -4.04 -12.49
N SER A 60 -12.34 -4.21 -13.73
CA SER A 60 -11.02 -4.79 -14.02
C SER A 60 -9.93 -3.78 -13.72
N GLU A 61 -8.76 -4.27 -13.31
CA GLU A 61 -7.61 -3.43 -13.01
C GLU A 61 -7.18 -2.58 -14.21
N ASP A 62 -7.20 -3.13 -15.41
CA ASP A 62 -6.82 -2.42 -16.64
C ASP A 62 -7.81 -1.31 -17.01
N THR A 63 -9.11 -1.54 -16.79
CA THR A 63 -10.14 -0.50 -16.99
C THR A 63 -9.96 0.62 -15.97
N LEU A 64 -9.68 0.28 -14.71
CA LEU A 64 -9.43 1.26 -13.65
C LEU A 64 -8.21 2.13 -13.98
N LYS A 65 -7.09 1.49 -14.36
CA LYS A 65 -5.86 2.15 -14.80
C LYS A 65 -6.10 3.12 -15.96
N SER A 66 -6.79 2.67 -17.00
CA SER A 66 -7.14 3.49 -18.17
C SER A 66 -7.97 4.72 -17.79
N ARG A 67 -8.95 4.55 -16.90
CA ARG A 67 -9.79 5.65 -16.41
C ARG A 67 -9.02 6.67 -15.57
N ILE A 68 -8.05 6.22 -14.77
CA ILE A 68 -7.20 7.11 -13.96
C ILE A 68 -6.32 7.97 -14.87
N VAL A 69 -5.62 7.36 -15.84
CA VAL A 69 -4.78 8.10 -16.81
C VAL A 69 -5.60 9.08 -17.64
N ALA A 70 -6.81 8.68 -18.06
CA ALA A 70 -7.71 9.58 -18.79
C ALA A 70 -8.20 10.77 -17.94
N LYS A 71 -8.20 10.63 -16.61
CA LYS A 71 -8.72 11.65 -15.68
C LYS A 71 -7.64 12.62 -15.18
N ASP A 72 -6.40 12.18 -15.08
CA ASP A 72 -5.27 12.99 -14.60
C ASP A 72 -3.99 12.62 -15.39
N PRO A 73 -3.43 13.57 -16.17
CA PRO A 73 -2.28 13.32 -17.04
C PRO A 73 -0.96 13.12 -16.28
N ASN A 74 -0.93 13.31 -14.95
CA ASN A 74 0.24 12.95 -14.14
C ASN A 74 0.33 11.44 -13.89
N PHE A 75 -0.74 10.69 -14.18
CA PHE A 75 -0.70 9.24 -14.18
C PHE A 75 -0.36 8.70 -15.56
N TYR A 76 0.41 7.61 -15.59
CA TYR A 76 0.83 6.97 -16.83
C TYR A 76 1.00 5.46 -16.65
N LEU A 77 0.94 4.75 -17.77
CA LEU A 77 1.10 3.31 -17.84
C LEU A 77 2.44 2.95 -18.43
N LEU A 78 3.12 2.00 -17.80
CA LEU A 78 4.39 1.48 -18.23
C LEU A 78 4.24 -0.02 -18.51
N LEU A 79 4.66 -0.43 -19.71
CA LEU A 79 4.73 -1.85 -20.09
C LEU A 79 5.81 -2.55 -19.29
N PRO A 80 5.62 -3.85 -18.98
CA PRO A 80 6.60 -4.60 -18.22
C PRO A 80 7.89 -4.74 -19.03
N SER A 81 9.02 -4.90 -18.33
CA SER A 81 10.32 -5.08 -19.00
C SER A 81 10.40 -6.43 -19.73
N ASN A 82 9.65 -7.41 -19.27
CA ASN A 82 9.51 -8.73 -19.89
C ASN A 82 8.39 -8.68 -20.95
N PRO A 83 8.68 -8.85 -22.24
CA PRO A 83 7.68 -8.77 -23.30
C PRO A 83 6.60 -9.86 -23.24
N SER A 84 6.84 -10.96 -22.50
CA SER A 84 5.84 -12.01 -22.29
C SER A 84 4.77 -11.62 -21.26
N GLU A 85 5.00 -10.55 -20.49
CA GLU A 85 4.04 -10.00 -19.57
C GLU A 85 3.19 -8.96 -20.30
N ILE A 86 1.86 -9.10 -20.23
CA ILE A 86 0.92 -8.20 -20.92
C ILE A 86 0.34 -7.12 -19.98
N TYR A 87 0.65 -7.17 -18.69
CA TYR A 87 0.06 -6.28 -17.70
C TYR A 87 0.81 -4.94 -17.64
N GLN A 88 0.06 -3.83 -17.67
CA GLN A 88 0.63 -2.50 -17.55
C GLN A 88 0.70 -2.08 -16.07
N THR A 89 1.79 -1.43 -15.68
CA THR A 89 1.95 -0.89 -14.32
C THR A 89 1.59 0.59 -14.30
N LEU A 90 0.78 1.01 -13.34
CA LEU A 90 0.40 2.41 -13.17
C LEU A 90 1.44 3.16 -12.33
N PHE A 91 1.82 4.34 -12.79
CA PHE A 91 2.73 5.23 -12.10
C PHE A 91 2.15 6.65 -12.01
N TYR A 92 2.56 7.39 -10.99
CA TYR A 92 2.30 8.82 -10.82
C TYR A 92 3.60 9.62 -10.91
N TRP A 93 3.62 10.69 -11.70
CA TRP A 93 4.73 11.64 -11.81
C TRP A 93 4.79 12.60 -10.63
N VAL A 94 5.87 12.58 -9.85
CA VAL A 94 6.07 13.51 -8.73
C VAL A 94 6.39 14.92 -9.23
N THR A 95 7.13 15.02 -10.33
CA THR A 95 7.42 16.29 -10.99
C THR A 95 6.82 16.22 -12.39
N PRO A 96 5.91 17.15 -12.77
CA PRO A 96 5.38 17.21 -14.12
C PRO A 96 6.54 17.36 -15.09
N ASN A 97 6.85 16.30 -15.81
CA ASN A 97 7.87 16.39 -16.84
C ASN A 97 7.25 17.16 -18.01
N LYS A 98 7.72 18.39 -18.26
CA LYS A 98 7.25 19.22 -19.39
C LYS A 98 7.40 18.52 -20.75
N ASP A 99 8.23 17.46 -20.80
CA ASP A 99 8.44 16.59 -21.97
C ASP A 99 7.74 15.22 -21.88
N ALA A 100 6.88 14.97 -20.88
CA ALA A 100 6.19 13.69 -20.69
C ALA A 100 5.39 13.26 -21.94
N GLY A 101 4.77 14.22 -22.63
CA GLY A 101 4.03 13.97 -23.87
C GLY A 101 4.89 13.63 -25.08
N LYS A 102 6.22 13.83 -25.02
CA LYS A 102 7.14 13.62 -26.17
C LYS A 102 7.94 12.32 -26.11
N ARG A 103 7.85 11.57 -25.01
CA ARG A 103 8.65 10.36 -24.80
C ARG A 103 7.77 9.19 -24.35
N MET A 104 6.75 8.90 -25.15
CA MET A 104 6.12 7.59 -25.15
C MET A 104 7.20 6.54 -25.45
N TYR A 105 7.17 5.46 -24.68
CA TYR A 105 8.10 4.33 -24.72
C TYR A 105 8.60 3.99 -26.15
N GLN A 106 9.92 4.12 -26.37
CA GLN A 106 10.58 3.50 -27.52
C GLN A 106 11.04 2.10 -27.11
N PRO A 107 10.61 1.03 -27.80
CA PRO A 107 11.10 -0.33 -27.55
C PRO A 107 12.63 -0.36 -27.57
N GLY A 108 13.25 -1.01 -26.57
CA GLY A 108 14.71 -1.19 -26.50
C GLY A 108 15.50 -0.11 -25.73
N ARG A 109 14.86 0.95 -25.22
CA ARG A 109 15.50 1.87 -24.25
C ARG A 109 14.92 1.66 -22.85
N SER A 110 15.79 1.43 -21.88
CA SER A 110 15.43 1.40 -20.46
C SER A 110 14.92 2.79 -20.04
N TYR A 111 13.60 2.95 -20.03
CA TYR A 111 12.96 4.14 -19.49
C TYR A 111 13.37 4.27 -18.02
N ARG A 112 14.11 5.33 -17.70
CA ARG A 112 14.28 5.75 -16.31
C ARG A 112 13.12 6.68 -16.01
N PRO A 113 12.04 6.20 -15.38
CA PRO A 113 11.06 7.13 -14.88
C PRO A 113 11.81 8.09 -13.96
N GLY A 114 11.63 9.39 -14.16
CA GLY A 114 11.96 10.38 -13.13
C GLY A 114 11.24 10.03 -11.82
N ARG A 115 11.35 10.90 -10.80
CA ARG A 115 10.70 10.66 -9.49
C ARG A 115 9.21 10.32 -9.70
N SER A 116 8.86 9.05 -9.44
CA SER A 116 7.53 8.51 -9.71
C SER A 116 7.15 7.50 -8.64
N TYR A 117 5.86 7.40 -8.36
CA TYR A 117 5.30 6.37 -7.48
C TYR A 117 4.60 5.30 -8.28
N LYS A 118 4.91 4.04 -8.01
CA LYS A 118 4.09 2.92 -8.46
C LYS A 118 2.78 2.89 -7.67
N VAL A 119 1.68 2.67 -8.35
CA VAL A 119 0.35 2.49 -7.74
C VAL A 119 -0.08 1.05 -7.93
N ASP A 120 -0.37 0.37 -6.83
CA ASP A 120 -0.78 -1.03 -6.82
C ASP A 120 -2.22 -1.15 -6.31
N PHE A 121 -3.06 -1.83 -7.09
CA PHE A 121 -4.46 -2.06 -6.76
C PHE A 121 -4.62 -3.41 -6.06
N GLN A 122 -5.19 -3.37 -4.86
CA GLN A 122 -5.56 -4.55 -4.10
C GLN A 122 -7.07 -4.74 -4.17
N PHE A 123 -7.50 -5.92 -4.58
CA PHE A 123 -8.91 -6.29 -4.56
C PHE A 123 -9.14 -7.22 -3.36
N PRO A 124 -10.25 -7.09 -2.61
CA PRO A 124 -10.53 -7.92 -1.43
C PRO A 124 -10.28 -9.42 -1.64
N GLN A 125 -10.69 -9.94 -2.79
CA GLN A 125 -10.47 -11.33 -3.19
C GLN A 125 -8.98 -11.75 -3.21
N ARG A 126 -8.08 -10.87 -3.69
CA ARG A 126 -6.63 -11.11 -3.75
C ARG A 126 -5.94 -10.95 -2.39
N MET A 127 -6.53 -10.15 -1.50
CA MET A 127 -6.03 -9.94 -0.14
C MET A 127 -6.47 -11.05 0.84
N HIS A 128 -7.35 -11.96 0.40
CA HIS A 128 -8.01 -12.95 1.27
C HIS A 128 -8.75 -12.31 2.46
N ILE A 129 -9.30 -11.10 2.25
CA ILE A 129 -10.18 -10.42 3.21
C ILE A 129 -11.59 -10.34 2.65
N LYS A 130 -12.60 -10.32 3.52
CA LYS A 130 -13.96 -9.99 3.10
C LYS A 130 -13.99 -8.57 2.54
N ALA A 131 -15.04 -8.25 1.77
CA ALA A 131 -15.31 -6.87 1.41
C ALA A 131 -15.29 -6.00 2.68
N ILE A 132 -14.49 -4.94 2.67
CA ILE A 132 -14.31 -4.06 3.82
C ILE A 132 -15.59 -3.24 3.98
N PRO A 133 -16.29 -3.34 5.11
CA PRO A 133 -17.49 -2.54 5.35
C PRO A 133 -17.16 -1.03 5.37
N GLU A 134 -18.07 -0.17 4.90
CA GLU A 134 -17.80 1.27 4.79
C GLU A 134 -17.54 1.92 6.16
N ASP A 135 -18.29 1.50 7.18
CA ASP A 135 -18.16 1.94 8.58
C ASP A 135 -16.80 1.55 9.20
N ARG A 136 -16.05 0.66 8.54
CA ARG A 136 -14.72 0.24 8.96
C ARG A 136 -13.63 1.05 8.30
N ILE A 137 -13.90 1.76 7.21
CA ILE A 137 -12.89 2.62 6.60
C ILE A 137 -12.59 3.77 7.56
N ARG A 138 -11.34 3.90 7.99
CA ARG A 138 -10.92 4.98 8.88
C ARG A 138 -10.60 6.20 8.04
N ASN A 139 -11.25 7.34 8.31
CA ASN A 139 -10.87 8.59 7.68
C ASN A 139 -9.92 9.34 8.61
N TYR A 140 -8.67 9.53 8.17
CA TYR A 140 -7.66 10.26 8.92
C TYR A 140 -7.08 11.37 8.05
N ASN A 141 -7.23 12.63 8.48
CA ASN A 141 -6.81 13.82 7.71
C ASN A 141 -7.30 13.81 6.25
N GLY A 142 -8.53 13.35 6.01
CA GLY A 142 -9.11 13.26 4.66
C GLY A 142 -8.70 12.03 3.85
N HIS A 143 -7.88 11.14 4.42
CA HIS A 143 -7.44 9.91 3.76
C HIS A 143 -8.34 8.74 4.18
N PRO A 144 -8.99 8.02 3.25
CA PRO A 144 -9.67 6.77 3.57
C PRO A 144 -8.62 5.68 3.75
N LEU A 145 -8.50 5.10 4.94
CA LEU A 145 -7.48 4.14 5.32
C LEU A 145 -8.11 2.81 5.73
N LEU A 146 -7.42 1.71 5.40
CA LEU A 146 -7.72 0.40 5.98
C LEU A 146 -7.53 0.44 7.50
N PRO A 147 -8.39 -0.21 8.32
CA PRO A 147 -8.17 -0.37 9.75
C PRO A 147 -6.78 -0.87 10.09
N GLN A 148 -6.22 -0.34 11.16
CA GLN A 148 -4.84 -0.52 11.55
C GLN A 148 -4.47 -1.99 11.79
N ILE A 149 -5.33 -2.78 12.44
CA ILE A 149 -5.01 -4.18 12.77
C ILE A 149 -5.01 -5.07 11.52
N PRO A 150 -6.04 -5.05 10.66
CA PRO A 150 -5.99 -5.66 9.33
C PRO A 150 -4.80 -5.19 8.49
N LEU A 151 -4.47 -3.90 8.54
CA LEU A 151 -3.28 -3.36 7.88
C LEU A 151 -2.00 -4.01 8.39
N MET A 152 -1.84 -4.17 9.71
CA MET A 152 -0.69 -4.85 10.31
C MET A 152 -0.61 -6.32 9.91
N MET A 153 -1.74 -7.02 9.85
CA MET A 153 -1.79 -8.41 9.38
C MET A 153 -1.35 -8.54 7.90
N LEU A 154 -1.74 -7.60 7.04
CA LEU A 154 -1.28 -7.56 5.64
C LEU A 154 0.23 -7.32 5.55
N GLN A 155 0.79 -6.43 6.37
CA GLN A 155 2.25 -6.23 6.42
C GLN A 155 2.98 -7.49 6.89
N LEU A 156 2.46 -8.17 7.91
CA LEU A 156 3.00 -9.46 8.36
C LEU A 156 2.92 -10.55 7.28
N GLN A 157 1.86 -10.60 6.49
CA GLN A 157 1.79 -11.51 5.33
C GLN A 157 2.87 -11.19 4.29
N ARG A 158 3.13 -9.90 4.00
CA ARG A 158 4.20 -9.49 3.09
C ARG A 158 5.57 -9.92 3.62
N TRP A 159 5.83 -9.66 4.90
CA TRP A 159 7.06 -10.09 5.58
C TRP A 159 7.23 -11.61 5.52
N ALA A 160 6.19 -12.38 5.88
CA ALA A 160 6.24 -13.83 5.91
C ALA A 160 6.58 -14.44 4.53
N LYS A 161 6.07 -13.84 3.44
CA LYS A 161 6.37 -14.22 2.04
C LYS A 161 7.79 -13.81 1.62
N ALA A 162 8.30 -12.70 2.15
CA ALA A 162 9.61 -12.18 1.83
C ALA A 162 10.76 -12.85 2.60
N ARG A 163 10.49 -13.75 3.57
CA ARG A 163 11.51 -14.35 4.46
C ARG A 163 12.66 -15.07 3.73
N THR A 164 12.46 -15.51 2.50
CA THR A 164 13.52 -16.13 1.69
C THR A 164 14.52 -15.11 1.12
N ASN A 165 14.19 -13.81 1.17
CA ASN A 165 15.07 -12.70 0.82
C ASN A 165 15.36 -11.89 2.10
N ALA A 166 16.54 -12.08 2.68
CA ALA A 166 16.91 -11.50 3.97
C ALA A 166 16.82 -9.97 4.00
N GLU A 167 17.35 -9.30 2.96
CA GLU A 167 17.32 -7.83 2.84
C GLU A 167 15.88 -7.33 2.85
N ARG A 168 15.02 -7.93 2.01
CA ARG A 168 13.61 -7.53 1.91
C ARG A 168 12.82 -7.83 3.19
N ALA A 169 13.12 -8.95 3.85
CA ALA A 169 12.49 -9.31 5.11
C ALA A 169 12.88 -8.32 6.22
N GLU A 170 14.13 -7.89 6.28
CA GLU A 170 14.61 -6.92 7.25
C GLU A 170 13.97 -5.53 7.05
N GLU A 171 13.87 -5.06 5.80
CA GLU A 171 13.17 -3.80 5.47
C GLU A 171 11.72 -3.81 5.96
N LEU A 172 10.99 -4.91 5.68
CA LEU A 172 9.60 -5.05 6.09
C LEU A 172 9.47 -5.16 7.61
N ALA A 173 10.41 -5.84 8.28
CA ALA A 173 10.41 -5.94 9.74
C ALA A 173 10.60 -4.57 10.39
N LYS A 174 11.53 -3.74 9.90
CA LYS A 174 11.73 -2.36 10.38
C LYS A 174 10.44 -1.55 10.27
N ALA A 175 9.76 -1.61 9.12
CA ALA A 175 8.49 -0.92 8.92
C ALA A 175 7.37 -1.42 9.85
N ILE A 176 7.28 -2.74 10.08
CA ILE A 176 6.31 -3.34 11.02
C ILE A 176 6.57 -2.87 12.45
N ILE A 177 7.83 -2.91 12.90
CA ILE A 177 8.24 -2.49 14.25
C ILE A 177 7.92 -1.02 14.47
N GLU A 178 8.24 -0.17 13.50
CA GLU A 178 7.94 1.25 13.58
C GLU A 178 6.43 1.50 13.65
N MET A 179 5.64 0.80 12.83
CA MET A 179 4.19 0.92 12.86
C MET A 179 3.59 0.44 14.19
N LEU A 180 4.14 -0.61 14.82
CA LEU A 180 3.74 -1.00 16.18
C LEU A 180 3.97 0.12 17.20
N MET A 181 5.11 0.83 17.10
CA MET A 181 5.39 1.97 17.97
C MET A 181 4.40 3.11 17.74
N VAL A 182 4.03 3.37 16.47
CA VAL A 182 2.99 4.35 16.12
C VAL A 182 1.65 3.95 16.74
N LEU A 183 1.24 2.68 16.62
CA LEU A 183 0.00 2.18 17.20
C LEU A 183 -0.03 2.35 18.71
N LYS A 184 1.01 1.89 19.41
CA LYS A 184 1.10 2.01 20.87
C LYS A 184 1.03 3.46 21.34
N ARG A 185 1.69 4.39 20.62
CA ARG A 185 1.80 5.79 21.03
C ARG A 185 0.55 6.61 20.70
N LYS A 186 -0.05 6.41 19.53
CA LYS A 186 -1.14 7.26 19.01
C LYS A 186 -2.52 6.64 19.15
N TYR A 187 -2.59 5.31 19.29
CA TYR A 187 -3.82 4.54 19.30
C TYR A 187 -3.78 3.48 20.41
N PRO A 188 -3.58 3.86 21.69
CA PRO A 188 -3.31 2.92 22.78
C PRO A 188 -4.48 1.96 23.06
N ASP A 189 -5.71 2.38 22.73
CA ASP A 189 -6.92 1.61 23.02
C ASP A 189 -7.32 0.66 21.89
N ILE A 190 -6.61 0.67 20.75
CA ILE A 190 -6.98 -0.13 19.59
C ILE A 190 -6.84 -1.62 19.86
N LYS A 191 -7.89 -2.38 19.60
CA LYS A 191 -7.91 -3.84 19.79
C LYS A 191 -8.57 -4.55 18.64
N LEU A 192 -8.14 -5.80 18.39
CA LEU A 192 -8.71 -6.64 17.35
C LEU A 192 -10.22 -6.83 17.54
N GLU A 193 -10.70 -6.84 18.79
CA GLU A 193 -12.13 -6.96 19.09
C GLU A 193 -12.95 -5.80 18.50
N GLU A 194 -12.35 -4.61 18.36
CA GLU A 194 -13.05 -3.46 17.78
C GLU A 194 -13.39 -3.67 16.31
N ASP A 195 -12.58 -4.44 15.58
CA ASP A 195 -12.88 -4.86 14.20
C ASP A 195 -13.99 -5.92 14.13
N GLY A 196 -14.50 -6.40 15.27
CA GLY A 196 -15.59 -7.38 15.32
C GLY A 196 -15.32 -8.62 14.46
N SER A 197 -16.35 -9.11 13.79
CA SER A 197 -16.29 -10.34 12.97
C SER A 197 -16.17 -10.08 11.46
N TRP A 198 -15.88 -8.85 11.04
CA TRP A 198 -15.83 -8.54 9.62
C TRP A 198 -14.62 -9.18 8.92
N PRO A 199 -13.40 -9.21 9.49
CA PRO A 199 -12.31 -9.96 8.87
C PRO A 199 -12.64 -11.46 8.88
N HIS A 200 -12.19 -12.18 7.86
CA HIS A 200 -12.40 -13.63 7.82
C HIS A 200 -11.62 -14.31 8.96
N ALA A 201 -12.19 -15.31 9.63
CA ALA A 201 -11.51 -16.03 10.71
C ALA A 201 -10.15 -16.60 10.25
N ALA A 202 -10.09 -17.13 9.02
CA ALA A 202 -8.82 -17.60 8.43
C ALA A 202 -7.78 -16.48 8.24
N PHE A 203 -8.20 -15.25 7.95
CA PHE A 203 -7.31 -14.09 7.86
C PHE A 203 -6.74 -13.77 9.25
N ILE A 204 -7.58 -13.72 10.28
CA ILE A 204 -7.16 -13.51 11.68
C ILE A 204 -6.20 -14.62 12.13
N SER A 205 -6.55 -15.89 11.90
CA SER A 205 -5.71 -17.04 12.26
C SER A 205 -4.36 -17.00 11.55
N THR A 206 -4.33 -16.59 10.29
CA THR A 206 -3.07 -16.39 9.55
C THR A 206 -2.26 -15.24 10.13
N GLY A 207 -2.90 -14.12 10.48
CA GLY A 207 -2.28 -12.99 11.16
C GLY A 207 -1.61 -13.40 12.47
N LYS A 208 -2.35 -14.06 13.36
CA LYS A 208 -1.83 -14.57 14.66
C LYS A 208 -0.69 -15.58 14.48
N ARG A 209 -0.76 -16.44 13.46
CA ARG A 209 0.36 -17.33 13.12
C ARG A 209 1.60 -16.53 12.70
N ASN A 210 1.43 -15.53 11.82
CA ASN A 210 2.54 -14.70 11.37
C ASN A 210 3.13 -13.86 12.51
N VAL A 211 2.33 -13.38 13.46
CA VAL A 211 2.81 -12.72 14.70
C VAL A 211 3.71 -13.67 15.50
N ARG A 212 3.26 -14.91 15.74
CA ARG A 212 4.09 -15.90 16.46
C ARG A 212 5.43 -16.13 15.78
N GLU A 213 5.45 -16.23 14.45
CA GLU A 213 6.70 -16.35 13.69
C GLU A 213 7.55 -15.07 13.77
N PHE A 214 6.93 -13.90 13.69
CA PHE A 214 7.62 -12.61 13.79
C PHE A 214 8.28 -12.42 15.17
N VAL A 215 7.56 -12.76 16.25
CA VAL A 215 8.06 -12.66 17.62
C VAL A 215 9.23 -13.62 17.89
N LYS A 216 9.34 -14.76 17.17
CA LYS A 216 10.54 -15.61 17.27
C LYS A 216 11.79 -14.89 16.76
N SER A 217 11.66 -14.06 15.73
CA SER A 217 12.75 -13.26 15.17
C SER A 217 12.96 -11.92 15.88
N TYR A 218 11.89 -11.34 16.43
CA TYR A 218 11.86 -10.02 17.07
C TYR A 218 11.14 -10.08 18.43
N PRO A 219 11.72 -10.74 19.45
CA PRO A 219 11.06 -11.05 20.71
C PRO A 219 10.57 -9.82 21.48
N ASP A 220 11.28 -8.70 21.37
CA ASP A 220 10.97 -7.43 22.05
C ASP A 220 9.66 -6.78 21.57
N THR A 221 9.06 -7.29 20.49
CA THR A 221 7.77 -6.83 19.97
C THR A 221 6.57 -7.53 20.60
N ARG A 222 6.78 -8.59 21.40
CA ARG A 222 5.71 -9.44 21.93
C ARG A 222 4.65 -8.65 22.70
N SER A 223 5.08 -7.76 23.60
CA SER A 223 4.15 -7.01 24.46
C SER A 223 3.21 -6.10 23.66
N GLN A 224 3.67 -5.58 22.53
CA GLN A 224 2.96 -4.67 21.65
C GLN A 224 1.87 -5.41 20.85
N TRP A 225 2.14 -6.65 20.41
CA TRP A 225 1.15 -7.49 19.73
C TRP A 225 0.02 -7.91 20.68
N VAL A 226 0.38 -8.33 21.90
CA VAL A 226 -0.60 -8.69 22.93
C VAL A 226 -1.52 -7.51 23.25
N ALA A 227 -0.97 -6.30 23.33
CA ALA A 227 -1.74 -5.08 23.63
C ALA A 227 -2.86 -4.81 22.59
N ILE A 228 -2.63 -5.16 21.32
CA ILE A 228 -3.63 -4.99 20.24
C ILE A 228 -4.45 -6.27 19.95
N GLY A 229 -4.30 -7.30 20.77
CA GLY A 229 -5.08 -8.55 20.68
C GLY A 229 -4.55 -9.61 19.70
N LEU A 230 -3.24 -9.58 19.37
CA LEU A 230 -2.60 -10.48 18.41
C LEU A 230 -1.51 -11.39 18.98
#